data_AF-A0A9P5JX84-F1
#
_entry.id   AF-A0A9P5JX84-F1
#
_cell.length_a   1.000
_cell.length_b   1.000
_cell.length_c   1.000
_cell.angle_alpha   90.00
_cell.angle_beta   90.00
_cell.angle_gamma   90.00
#
_symmetry.space_group_name_H-M   'P 1'
#
loop_
_entity.id
_entity.type
_entity.pdbx_description
1 polymer ?
#
loop_
_entity_poly.entity_id
_entity_poly.type
_entity_poly.pdbx_seq_one_letter_code
_entity_poly.pdbx_strand_id
1 'polypeptide(L)' 'SLHILSGNQLRETVHKWLSPPDPSTNHNIACDTHHKKTASWFFQGSIFHEWKSTGSLLWIHGK' A
#
# COMPACT_ATOMS: atom_id res chain seq x y z
N SER A 1 -4.72 -42.65 -2.20
CA SER A 1 -5.51 -42.07 -3.29
C SER A 1 -5.09 -40.64 -3.54
N LEU A 2 -4.63 -40.32 -4.75
CA LEU A 2 -4.47 -38.94 -5.21
C LEU A 2 -5.86 -38.33 -5.36
N HIS A 3 -6.19 -37.33 -4.55
CA HIS A 3 -7.41 -36.54 -4.73
C HIS A 3 -7.24 -35.72 -6.01
N ILE A 4 -7.81 -36.18 -7.12
CA ILE A 4 -7.91 -35.36 -8.33
C ILE A 4 -9.01 -34.33 -8.06
N LEU A 5 -8.59 -33.08 -7.84
CA LEU A 5 -9.50 -31.95 -7.73
C LEU A 5 -10.25 -31.79 -9.05
N SER A 6 -11.57 -31.59 -8.97
CA SER A 6 -12.35 -31.23 -10.16
C SER A 6 -11.89 -29.88 -10.72
N GLY A 7 -12.16 -29.60 -12.00
CA GLY A 7 -11.74 -28.34 -12.64
C GLY A 7 -12.21 -27.09 -11.89
N ASN A 8 -13.38 -27.14 -11.25
CA ASN A 8 -13.90 -26.04 -10.43
C ASN A 8 -13.12 -25.87 -9.12
N GLN A 9 -12.78 -26.97 -8.43
CA GLN A 9 -11.99 -26.92 -7.18
C GLN A 9 -10.56 -26.43 -7.42
N LEU A 10 -9.93 -26.82 -8.53
CA LEU A 10 -8.62 -26.30 -8.92
C LEU A 10 -8.69 -24.79 -9.16
N ARG A 11 -9.71 -24.34 -9.89
CA ARG A 11 -9.92 -22.92 -10.19
C ARG A 11 -10.15 -22.09 -8.92
N GLU A 12 -10.96 -22.56 -7.98
CA GLU A 12 -11.17 -21.90 -6.68
C GLU A 12 -9.88 -21.82 -5.85
N THR A 13 -9.09 -22.90 -5.83
CA THR A 13 -7.80 -22.95 -5.12
C THR A 13 -6.82 -21.92 -5.69
N VAL A 14 -6.71 -21.84 -7.01
CA VAL A 14 -5.85 -20.86 -7.69
C VAL A 14 -6.34 -19.42 -7.42
N HIS A 15 -7.65 -19.15 -7.53
CA HIS A 15 -8.19 -17.83 -7.21
C HIS A 15 -7.93 -17.41 -5.77
N LYS A 16 -8.08 -18.33 -4.81
CA LYS A 16 -7.76 -18.07 -3.40
C LYS A 16 -6.28 -17.81 -3.18
N TRP A 17 -5.40 -18.54 -3.86
CA TRP A 17 -3.95 -18.33 -3.78
C TRP A 17 -3.52 -16.99 -4.38
N LEU A 18 -4.15 -16.58 -5.48
CA LEU A 18 -3.91 -15.29 -6.13
C LEU A 18 -4.64 -14.12 -5.47
N SER A 19 -5.52 -14.38 -4.50
CA SER A 19 -6.27 -13.33 -3.84
C SER A 19 -5.30 -12.44 -3.07
N PRO A 20 -5.40 -11.11 -3.21
CA PRO A 20 -4.53 -10.22 -2.46
C PRO A 20 -4.79 -10.39 -0.96
N PRO A 21 -3.76 -10.24 -0.11
CA PRO A 21 -3.97 -10.11 1.32
C PRO A 21 -4.83 -8.88 1.62
N ASP A 22 -5.51 -8.88 2.76
CA ASP A 22 -6.28 -7.72 3.20
C ASP A 22 -5.34 -6.49 3.33
N PRO A 23 -5.56 -5.43 2.53
CA PRO A 23 -4.69 -4.26 2.56
C PRO A 23 -4.78 -3.50 3.89
N SER A 24 -5.86 -3.68 4.67
CA SER A 24 -6.05 -2.99 5.95
C SER A 24 -4.98 -3.37 6.96
N THR A 25 -4.52 -4.63 6.94
CA THR A 25 -3.49 -5.11 7.87
C THR A 25 -2.18 -4.35 7.69
N ASN A 26 -1.73 -4.20 6.45
CA ASN A 26 -0.52 -3.43 6.14
C ASN A 26 -0.70 -1.94 6.43
N HIS A 27 -1.87 -1.38 6.12
CA HIS A 27 -2.18 0.02 6.42
C HIS A 27 -2.10 0.31 7.92
N ASN A 28 -2.73 -0.52 8.75
CA ASN A 28 -2.75 -0.35 10.20
C ASN A 28 -1.35 -0.45 10.80
N ILE A 29 -0.55 -1.45 10.38
CA ILE A 29 0.85 -1.59 10.83
C ILE A 29 1.68 -0.35 10.45
N ALA A 30 1.54 0.13 9.21
CA ALA A 30 2.23 1.33 8.75
C ALA A 30 1.81 2.58 9.55
N CYS A 31 0.52 2.71 9.86
CA CYS A 31 0.02 3.80 10.70
C CYS A 31 0.53 3.73 12.14
N ASP A 32 0.55 2.54 12.75
CA ASP A 32 1.02 2.34 14.12
C ASP A 32 2.53 2.57 14.26
N THR A 33 3.29 2.18 13.25
CA THR A 33 4.76 2.38 13.22
C THR A 33 5.17 3.78 12.77
N HIS A 34 4.23 4.58 12.26
CA HIS A 34 4.51 5.93 11.78
C HIS A 34 4.80 6.88 12.95
N HIS A 35 6.00 7.45 12.97
CA HIS A 35 6.33 8.52 13.89
C HIS A 35 5.59 9.82 13.52
N LYS A 36 4.81 10.37 14.45
CA LYS A 36 3.95 11.57 14.25
C LYS A 36 4.65 12.81 13.68
N LYS A 37 5.98 12.89 13.75
CA LYS A 37 6.79 14.03 13.26
C LYS A 37 7.48 13.75 11.92
N THR A 38 7.34 12.55 11.37
CA THR A 38 7.91 12.21 10.06
C THR A 38 7.26 13.07 8.99
N ALA A 39 8.09 13.56 8.06
CA ALA A 39 7.67 14.40 6.95
C ALA A 39 6.90 15.69 7.35
N SER A 40 6.91 16.11 8.63
CA SER A 40 6.27 17.37 9.03
C SER A 40 6.89 18.57 8.32
N TRP A 41 8.20 18.54 8.07
CA TRP A 41 8.91 19.54 7.26
C TRP A 41 8.33 19.69 5.85
N PHE A 42 7.77 18.60 5.32
CA PHE A 42 7.19 18.54 3.99
C PHE A 42 5.72 18.95 4.00
N PHE A 43 4.90 18.28 4.82
CA PHE A 43 3.44 18.48 4.83
C PHE A 43 2.98 19.78 5.47
N GLN A 44 3.74 20.34 6.42
CA GLN A 44 3.43 21.63 7.05
C GLN A 44 4.14 22.81 6.34
N GLY A 45 5.01 22.52 5.37
CA GLY A 45 5.73 23.52 4.60
C GLY A 45 4.96 23.97 3.35
N SER A 46 5.47 25.02 2.71
CA SER A 46 4.90 25.53 1.45
C SER A 46 5.08 24.57 0.27
N ILE A 47 6.15 23.76 0.26
CA ILE A 47 6.52 22.86 -0.84
C ILE A 47 5.36 21.95 -1.25
N PHE A 48 4.75 21.28 -0.27
CA PHE A 48 3.64 20.36 -0.53
C PHE A 48 2.41 21.10 -1.07
N HIS A 49 2.07 22.25 -0.50
CA HIS A 49 0.90 23.03 -0.90
C HIS A 49 1.07 23.62 -2.31
N GLU A 50 2.26 24.15 -2.61
CA GLU A 50 2.60 24.71 -3.91
C GLU A 50 2.59 23.61 -4.99
N TRP A 51 3.23 22.48 -4.74
CA TRP A 51 3.18 21.33 -5.65
C TRP A 51 1.74 20.86 -5.90
N LYS A 52 0.92 20.74 -4.85
CA LYS A 52 -0.48 20.32 -4.97
C LYS A 52 -1.30 21.27 -5.84
N SER A 53 -0.97 22.57 -5.86
CA SER A 53 -1.65 23.56 -6.72
C SER A 53 -1.14 23.61 -8.16
N THR A 54 0.14 23.26 -8.39
CA THR A 54 0.80 23.42 -9.69
C THR A 54 0.89 22.13 -10.50
N GLY A 55 0.88 20.97 -9.84
CA GLY A 55 0.92 19.66 -10.48
C GLY A 55 2.23 19.34 -11.20
N SER A 56 3.32 20.04 -10.89
CA SER A 56 4.64 19.86 -11.50
C SER A 56 5.39 18.64 -10.93
N LEU A 57 6.52 18.28 -11.53
CA LEU A 57 7.38 17.21 -11.00
C LEU A 57 8.06 17.68 -9.70
N LEU A 58 7.92 16.91 -8.62
CA LEU A 58 8.56 17.17 -7.34
C LEU A 58 9.38 15.97 -6.89
N TRP A 59 10.68 16.18 -6.70
CA TRP A 59 11.58 15.19 -6.12
C TRP A 59 11.72 15.41 -4.62
N ILE A 60 11.42 14.38 -3.84
CA ILE A 60 11.58 14.38 -2.39
C ILE A 60 12.68 13.38 -2.06
N HIS A 61 13.69 13.84 -1.33
CA HIS A 61 14.67 12.93 -0.72
C HIS A 61 14.45 12.90 0.79
N GLY A 62 14.51 11.69 1.36
CA GLY A 62 14.60 11.52 2.81
C GLY A 62 15.95 12.00 3.34
N LYS A 63 16.05 12.07 4.67
CA LYS A 63 17.31 12.28 5.38
C LYS A 63 17.69 11.01 6.13
#